data_AF-A0A5E4GEQ0-F1
#
_entry.id   AF-A0A5E4GEQ0-F1
#
_cell.length_a   1.000
_cell.length_b   1.000
_cell.length_c   1.000
_cell.angle_alpha   90.00
_cell.angle_beta   90.00
_cell.angle_gamma   90.00
#
_symmetry.space_group_name_H-M   'P 1'
#
loop_
_entity.id
_entity.type
_entity.pdbx_description
1 polymer ?
#
loop_
_entity_poly.entity_id
_entity_poly.type
_entity_poly.pdbx_seq_one_letter_code
_entity_poly.pdbx_strand_id
1 'polypeptide(L)'
;SRLLGLKSHDCHTLMQQLLPVAIRSVLEKLARYAITRLCFFFNAICAKTVDVSKLDKLEEDVVVTLCLLEKYFPPSFFDIMVHLVVHLVREVRLCGPVYFRWMYPFERYMKVLKGYVENRTRPEGCIAERYIAEEAVEFCTQHLSDVSTVGVPSSQKMGVSKPLSGCTNTEEVLPYIEQHMIHIKTAYPKFKKRTKWLQDKHNSTFIQWLRFK
;
A
#
# COMPACT_ATOMS: atom_id res chain seq x y z
N SER A 1 -23.73 -7.80 22.87
CA SER A 1 -23.81 -7.90 21.39
C SER A 1 -22.44 -8.28 20.85
N ARG A 2 -22.30 -9.42 20.17
CA ARG A 2 -21.06 -9.78 19.47
C ARG A 2 -21.15 -9.24 18.04
N LEU A 3 -20.22 -8.37 17.65
CA LEU A 3 -20.03 -8.01 16.25
C LEU A 3 -19.42 -9.24 15.57
N LEU A 4 -20.17 -9.88 14.66
CA LEU A 4 -19.76 -11.08 13.95
C LEU A 4 -19.48 -10.72 12.47
N GLY A 5 -18.52 -11.40 11.86
CA GLY A 5 -18.22 -11.26 10.43
C GLY A 5 -17.31 -10.09 10.04
N LEU A 6 -16.79 -9.32 11.00
CA LEU A 6 -15.81 -8.26 10.74
C LEU A 6 -14.43 -8.85 10.49
N LYS A 7 -13.72 -8.32 9.49
CA LYS A 7 -12.30 -8.59 9.27
C LYS A 7 -11.43 -7.62 10.07
N SER A 8 -10.14 -7.94 10.15
CA SER A 8 -9.10 -7.11 10.78
C SER A 8 -9.13 -5.67 10.29
N HIS A 9 -9.24 -5.46 8.97
CA HIS A 9 -9.41 -4.14 8.36
C HIS A 9 -10.61 -3.37 8.90
N ASP A 10 -11.77 -4.03 9.01
CA ASP A 10 -13.00 -3.38 9.47
C ASP A 10 -12.86 -2.98 10.94
N CYS A 11 -12.35 -3.89 11.78
CA CYS A 11 -12.06 -3.61 13.18
C CYS A 11 -11.11 -2.41 13.35
N HIS A 12 -10.10 -2.30 12.48
CA HIS A 12 -9.18 -1.19 12.55
C HIS A 12 -9.80 0.14 12.10
N THR A 13 -10.59 0.15 11.02
CA THR A 13 -11.35 1.34 10.62
C THR A 13 -12.31 1.78 11.73
N LEU A 14 -12.99 0.83 12.38
CA LEU A 14 -13.85 1.12 13.53
C LEU A 14 -13.06 1.75 14.68
N MET A 15 -11.90 1.20 15.03
CA MET A 15 -11.03 1.74 16.07
C MET A 15 -10.61 3.19 15.77
N GLN A 16 -10.19 3.49 14.55
CA GLN A 16 -9.69 4.82 14.21
C GLN A 16 -10.79 5.89 14.13
N GLN A 17 -11.95 5.53 13.55
CA GLN A 17 -12.95 6.52 13.13
C GLN A 17 -14.20 6.53 14.02
N LEU A 18 -14.71 5.37 14.40
CA LEU A 18 -16.01 5.26 15.08
C LEU A 18 -15.87 5.08 16.58
N LEU A 19 -14.83 4.39 17.05
CA LEU A 19 -14.64 4.08 18.46
C LEU A 19 -14.57 5.36 19.32
N PRO A 20 -13.82 6.43 18.96
CA PRO A 20 -13.79 7.67 19.74
C PRO A 20 -15.17 8.32 19.92
N VAL A 21 -16.04 8.18 18.92
CA VAL A 21 -17.40 8.72 18.93
C VAL A 21 -18.30 7.82 19.78
N ALA A 22 -18.22 6.51 19.58
CA ALA A 22 -19.06 5.51 20.24
C ALA A 22 -18.85 5.49 21.76
N ILE A 23 -17.63 5.69 22.23
CA ILE A 23 -17.32 5.68 23.67
C ILE A 23 -17.66 7.00 24.38
N ARG A 24 -18.11 8.03 23.65
CA ARG A 24 -18.28 9.39 24.18
C ARG A 24 -19.25 9.44 25.37
N SER A 25 -20.33 8.69 25.35
CA SER A 25 -21.35 8.67 26.41
C SER A 25 -21.26 7.44 27.34
N VAL A 26 -20.36 6.50 27.05
CA VAL A 26 -20.33 5.20 27.72
C VAL A 26 -19.23 5.10 28.77
N LEU A 27 -18.05 5.67 28.50
CA LEU A 27 -16.88 5.55 29.36
C LEU A 27 -16.62 6.81 30.19
N GLU A 28 -16.02 6.62 31.36
CA GLU A 28 -15.55 7.71 32.21
C GLU A 28 -14.57 8.62 31.45
N LYS A 29 -14.54 9.90 31.82
CA LYS A 29 -13.80 10.94 31.09
C LYS A 29 -12.32 10.56 30.86
N LEU A 30 -11.68 9.96 31.86
CA LEU A 30 -10.27 9.62 31.83
C LEU A 30 -9.97 8.41 30.94
N ALA A 31 -10.73 7.32 31.08
CA ALA A 31 -10.60 6.13 30.23
C ALA A 31 -10.91 6.46 28.76
N ARG A 32 -11.97 7.24 28.51
CA ARG A 32 -12.31 7.75 27.18
C ARG A 32 -11.16 8.56 26.58
N TYR A 33 -10.54 9.43 27.36
CA TYR A 33 -9.42 10.24 26.90
C TYR A 33 -8.23 9.38 26.47
N ALA A 34 -7.85 8.38 27.27
CA ALA A 34 -6.77 7.46 26.96
C ALA A 34 -7.04 6.67 25.67
N ILE A 35 -8.24 6.08 25.54
CA ILE A 35 -8.63 5.34 24.32
C ILE A 35 -8.65 6.25 23.10
N THR A 36 -9.18 7.47 23.22
CA THR A 36 -9.26 8.43 22.11
C THR A 36 -7.86 8.81 21.61
N ARG A 37 -6.90 9.03 22.51
CA ARG A 37 -5.50 9.27 22.14
C ARG A 37 -4.92 8.10 21.35
N LEU A 38 -5.17 6.87 21.78
CA LEU A 38 -4.69 5.68 21.07
C LEU A 38 -5.30 5.57 19.67
N CYS A 39 -6.59 5.86 19.53
CA CYS A 39 -7.27 5.86 18.22
C CYS A 39 -6.67 6.91 17.26
N PHE A 40 -6.39 8.12 17.77
CA PHE A 40 -5.76 9.16 16.99
C PHE A 40 -4.31 8.86 16.62
N PHE A 41 -3.57 8.21 17.51
CA PHE A 41 -2.24 7.69 17.20
C PHE A 41 -2.29 6.73 16.01
N PHE A 42 -3.16 5.70 16.06
CA PHE A 42 -3.31 4.76 14.95
C PHE A 42 -3.77 5.44 13.67
N ASN A 43 -4.67 6.43 13.76
CA ASN A 43 -5.11 7.21 12.60
C ASN A 43 -3.93 8.00 11.96
N ALA A 44 -3.06 8.59 12.78
CA ALA A 44 -1.90 9.34 12.30
C ALA A 44 -0.88 8.46 11.58
N ILE A 45 -0.49 7.32 12.16
CA ILE A 45 0.53 6.44 11.56
C ILE A 45 0.04 5.70 10.31
N CYS A 46 -1.28 5.53 10.17
CA CYS A 46 -1.90 4.87 9.02
C CYS A 46 -2.25 5.83 7.87
N ALA A 47 -1.91 7.11 8.01
CA ALA A 47 -2.07 8.06 6.93
C ALA A 47 -1.26 7.62 5.68
N LYS A 48 -1.79 7.93 4.49
CA LYS A 48 -1.13 7.60 3.21
C LYS A 48 0.26 8.23 3.08
N THR A 49 0.43 9.40 3.69
CA THR A 49 1.67 10.18 3.70
C THR A 49 2.09 10.41 5.15
N VAL A 50 3.40 10.30 5.42
CA VAL A 50 3.96 10.48 6.76
C VAL A 50 4.79 11.75 6.79
N ASP A 51 4.53 12.60 7.79
CA ASP A 51 5.34 13.79 8.07
C ASP A 51 6.40 13.45 9.11
N VAL A 52 7.66 13.34 8.66
CA VAL A 52 8.81 12.95 9.48
C VAL A 52 9.01 13.90 10.66
N SER A 53 8.69 15.19 10.50
CA SER A 53 8.86 16.20 11.56
C SER A 53 7.97 15.98 12.78
N LYS A 54 6.87 15.23 12.61
CA LYS A 54 5.91 14.93 13.67
C LYS A 54 6.16 13.59 14.36
N LEU A 55 7.09 12.78 13.86
CA LEU A 55 7.32 11.43 14.38
C LEU A 55 7.85 11.44 15.82
N ASP A 56 8.78 12.34 16.16
CA ASP A 56 9.34 12.41 17.52
C ASP A 56 8.23 12.70 18.55
N LYS A 57 7.35 13.65 18.23
CA LYS A 57 6.19 13.96 19.06
C LYS A 57 5.20 12.78 19.16
N LEU A 58 4.96 12.06 18.07
CA LEU A 58 4.10 10.87 18.08
C LEU A 58 4.67 9.75 18.94
N GLU A 59 6.00 9.59 18.97
CA GLU A 59 6.72 8.62 19.80
C GLU A 59 6.56 8.94 21.29
N GLU A 60 6.73 10.20 21.68
CA GLU A 60 6.48 10.66 23.05
C GLU A 60 5.00 10.50 23.44
N ASP A 61 4.08 10.92 22.57
CA ASP A 61 2.65 10.91 22.83
C ASP A 61 2.09 9.49 23.01
N VAL A 62 2.64 8.50 22.31
CA VAL A 62 2.18 7.12 22.42
C VAL A 62 2.64 6.46 23.72
N VAL A 63 3.87 6.75 24.18
CA VAL A 63 4.36 6.27 25.49
C VAL A 63 3.46 6.80 26.60
N VAL A 64 3.17 8.11 26.61
CA VAL A 64 2.23 8.71 27.58
C VAL A 64 0.83 8.08 27.48
N THR A 65 0.37 7.79 26.27
CA THR A 65 -0.94 7.16 26.05
C THR A 65 -1.00 5.76 26.65
N LEU A 66 0.04 4.95 26.49
CA LEU A 66 0.10 3.61 27.10
C LEU A 66 0.15 3.68 28.62
N CYS A 67 0.94 4.60 29.21
CA CYS A 67 0.94 4.81 30.67
C CYS A 67 -0.44 5.24 31.19
N LEU A 68 -1.17 6.08 30.44
CA LEU A 68 -2.54 6.45 30.79
C LEU A 68 -3.46 5.23 30.74
N LEU A 69 -3.35 4.38 29.73
CA LEU A 69 -4.14 3.15 29.65
C LEU A 69 -3.81 2.23 30.84
N GLU A 70 -2.54 2.10 31.22
CA GLU A 70 -2.08 1.21 32.30
C GLU A 70 -2.68 1.60 33.65
N LYS A 71 -2.94 2.89 33.85
CA LYS A 71 -3.61 3.40 35.04
C LYS A 71 -5.08 2.97 35.16
N TYR A 72 -5.78 2.72 34.04
CA TYR A 72 -7.23 2.50 34.03
C TYR A 72 -7.66 1.08 33.65
N PHE A 73 -6.82 0.34 32.94
CA PHE A 73 -7.12 -1.02 32.48
C PHE A 73 -6.35 -2.06 33.30
N PRO A 74 -6.92 -3.26 33.51
CA PRO A 74 -6.25 -4.31 34.27
C PRO A 74 -4.98 -4.79 33.56
N PRO A 75 -3.99 -5.36 34.28
CA PRO A 75 -2.77 -5.91 33.67
C PRO A 75 -3.03 -6.94 32.56
N SER A 76 -4.15 -7.66 32.61
CA SER A 76 -4.57 -8.61 31.57
C SER A 76 -4.88 -7.96 30.22
N PHE A 77 -5.11 -6.65 30.18
CA PHE A 77 -5.23 -5.88 28.94
C PHE A 77 -3.88 -5.69 28.24
N PHE A 78 -2.78 -5.64 29.01
CA PHE A 78 -1.44 -5.30 28.53
C PHE A 78 -0.67 -6.54 28.08
N ASP A 79 -1.15 -7.17 27.02
CA ASP A 79 -0.42 -8.24 26.36
C ASP A 79 0.74 -7.69 25.48
N ILE A 80 1.46 -8.60 24.84
CA ILE A 80 2.58 -8.26 23.95
C ILE A 80 2.15 -7.31 22.82
N MET A 81 0.91 -7.41 22.32
CA MET A 81 0.43 -6.59 21.20
C MET A 81 0.28 -5.13 21.59
N VAL A 82 -0.21 -4.86 22.80
CA VAL A 82 -0.33 -3.48 23.32
C VAL A 82 1.06 -2.85 23.49
N HIS A 83 2.06 -3.63 23.90
CA HIS A 83 3.41 -3.14 24.08
C HIS A 83 4.10 -2.82 22.75
N LEU A 84 3.85 -3.59 21.69
CA LEU A 84 4.44 -3.34 20.37
C LEU A 84 4.09 -1.96 19.78
N VAL A 85 3.02 -1.33 20.28
CA VAL A 85 2.58 0.00 19.84
C VAL A 85 3.69 1.06 19.97
N VAL A 86 4.56 0.98 20.98
CA VAL A 86 5.67 1.94 21.16
C VAL A 86 6.71 1.85 20.04
N HIS A 87 6.83 0.70 19.38
CA HIS A 87 7.82 0.49 18.33
C HIS A 87 7.34 0.94 16.95
N LEU A 88 6.02 1.15 16.78
CA LEU A 88 5.44 1.46 15.48
C LEU A 88 6.00 2.76 14.89
N VAL A 89 6.24 3.79 15.70
CA VAL A 89 6.81 5.05 15.20
C VAL A 89 8.21 4.85 14.63
N ARG A 90 9.05 4.08 15.33
CA ARG A 90 10.38 3.71 14.85
C ARG A 90 10.30 2.91 13.55
N GLU A 91 9.36 1.97 13.44
CA GLU A 91 9.14 1.23 12.20
C GLU A 91 8.70 2.15 11.05
N VAL A 92 7.82 3.13 11.30
CA VAL A 92 7.43 4.11 10.28
C VAL A 92 8.63 4.92 9.81
N ARG A 93 9.51 5.33 10.74
CA ARG A 93 10.73 6.08 10.43
C ARG A 93 11.68 5.28 9.52
N LEU A 94 11.79 3.96 9.73
CA LEU A 94 12.70 3.09 8.98
C LEU A 94 12.13 2.58 7.65
N CYS A 95 10.85 2.24 7.63
CA CYS A 95 10.24 1.51 6.53
C CYS A 95 9.18 2.31 5.77
N GLY A 96 8.95 3.57 6.16
CA GLY A 96 7.97 4.45 5.54
C GLY A 96 6.52 4.16 5.94
N PRO A 97 5.55 4.73 5.19
CA PRO A 97 4.14 4.67 5.51
C PRO A 97 3.61 3.25 5.75
N VAL A 98 2.84 3.12 6.82
CA VAL A 98 2.32 1.84 7.31
C VAL A 98 1.34 1.20 6.31
N TYR A 99 0.61 2.02 5.54
CA TYR A 99 -0.39 1.60 4.55
C TYR A 99 0.10 0.51 3.58
N PHE A 100 1.37 0.55 3.16
CA PHE A 100 1.94 -0.42 2.21
C PHE A 100 2.45 -1.71 2.85
N ARG A 101 2.64 -1.71 4.17
CA ARG A 101 3.25 -2.82 4.92
C ARG A 101 2.24 -3.68 5.65
N TRP A 102 0.99 -3.26 5.65
CA TRP A 102 -0.10 -4.00 6.24
C TRP A 102 -0.41 -5.28 5.49
N MET A 103 -0.97 -6.26 6.18
CA MET A 103 -1.44 -7.49 5.54
C MET A 103 -2.64 -7.26 4.63
N TYR A 104 -3.40 -6.16 4.80
CA TYR A 104 -4.68 -5.99 4.10
C TYR A 104 -4.58 -5.94 2.57
N PRO A 105 -3.61 -5.22 1.94
CA PRO A 105 -3.38 -5.32 0.50
C PRO A 105 -3.08 -6.75 0.05
N PHE A 106 -2.22 -7.47 0.78
CA PHE A 106 -1.88 -8.86 0.48
C PHE A 106 -3.10 -9.79 0.60
N GLU A 107 -3.85 -9.71 1.70
CA GLU A 107 -5.08 -10.49 1.91
C GLU A 107 -6.13 -10.22 0.83
N ARG A 108 -6.29 -8.94 0.42
CA ARG A 108 -7.19 -8.57 -0.69
C ARG A 108 -6.72 -9.16 -2.01
N TYR A 109 -5.44 -9.10 -2.31
CA TYR A 109 -4.88 -9.67 -3.53
C TYR A 109 -4.99 -11.21 -3.54
N MET A 110 -4.68 -11.86 -2.43
CA MET A 110 -4.85 -13.31 -2.28
C MET A 110 -6.31 -13.75 -2.47
N LYS A 111 -7.29 -12.93 -2.09
CA LYS A 111 -8.71 -13.19 -2.38
C LYS A 111 -8.98 -13.19 -3.90
N VAL A 112 -8.36 -12.27 -4.65
CA VAL A 112 -8.47 -12.22 -6.12
C VAL A 112 -7.84 -13.46 -6.73
N LEU A 113 -6.61 -13.78 -6.37
CA LEU A 113 -5.91 -14.99 -6.86
C LEU A 113 -6.68 -16.27 -6.56
N LYS A 114 -7.29 -16.35 -5.38
CA LYS A 114 -8.15 -17.49 -5.02
C LYS A 114 -9.35 -17.63 -5.96
N GLY A 115 -9.86 -16.52 -6.49
CA GLY A 115 -10.92 -16.51 -7.50
C GLY A 115 -10.49 -17.07 -8.87
N TYR A 116 -9.20 -17.03 -9.19
CA TYR A 116 -8.66 -17.61 -10.43
C TYR A 116 -8.57 -19.14 -10.40
N VAL A 117 -8.57 -19.76 -9.22
CA VAL A 117 -8.39 -21.21 -9.08
C VAL A 117 -9.68 -21.96 -9.43
N GLU A 118 -9.84 -22.32 -10.69
CA GLU A 118 -10.94 -23.16 -11.17
C GLU A 118 -10.68 -24.65 -10.94
N ASN A 119 -9.42 -25.08 -11.12
CA ASN A 119 -9.00 -26.45 -10.87
C ASN A 119 -8.04 -26.52 -9.68
N ARG A 120 -8.55 -27.02 -8.54
CA ARG A 120 -7.77 -27.16 -7.29
C ARG A 120 -6.61 -28.15 -7.36
N THR A 121 -6.56 -29.01 -8.39
CA THR A 121 -5.41 -29.92 -8.60
C THR A 121 -4.21 -29.23 -9.24
N ARG A 122 -4.41 -28.04 -9.82
CA ARG A 122 -3.36 -27.24 -10.49
C ARG A 122 -3.56 -25.73 -10.22
N PRO A 123 -3.58 -25.29 -8.95
CA PRO A 123 -3.96 -23.92 -8.61
C PRO A 123 -3.01 -22.87 -9.21
N GLU A 124 -1.70 -23.15 -9.26
CA GLU A 124 -0.70 -22.24 -9.83
C GLU A 124 -0.92 -22.06 -11.34
N GLY A 125 -1.29 -23.13 -12.04
CA GLY A 125 -1.59 -23.09 -13.47
C GLY A 125 -2.82 -22.24 -13.78
N CYS A 126 -3.90 -22.42 -13.00
CA CYS A 126 -5.11 -21.60 -13.14
C CYS A 126 -4.85 -20.12 -12.86
N ILE A 127 -4.05 -19.81 -11.83
CA ILE A 127 -3.67 -18.43 -11.52
C ILE A 127 -2.86 -17.83 -12.67
N ALA A 128 -1.86 -18.53 -13.19
CA ALA A 128 -1.02 -18.04 -14.28
C ALA A 128 -1.83 -17.80 -15.57
N GLU A 129 -2.70 -18.72 -15.94
CA GLU A 129 -3.55 -18.61 -17.12
C GLU A 129 -4.50 -17.40 -17.03
N ARG A 130 -5.19 -17.24 -15.91
CA ARG A 130 -6.09 -16.10 -15.68
C ARG A 130 -5.33 -14.77 -15.64
N TYR A 131 -4.17 -14.74 -14.99
CA TYR A 131 -3.34 -13.54 -14.93
C TYR A 131 -2.87 -13.09 -16.32
N ILE A 132 -2.40 -14.03 -17.18
CA ILE A 132 -1.99 -13.72 -18.56
C ILE A 132 -3.18 -13.18 -19.37
N ALA A 133 -4.37 -13.76 -19.22
CA ALA A 133 -5.57 -13.29 -19.90
C ALA A 133 -5.94 -11.86 -19.48
N GLU A 134 -5.86 -11.55 -18.18
CA GLU A 134 -6.13 -10.19 -17.67
C GLU A 134 -5.12 -9.16 -18.19
N GLU A 135 -3.82 -9.47 -18.17
CA GLU A 135 -2.76 -8.60 -18.71
C GLU A 135 -2.94 -8.35 -20.21
N ALA A 136 -3.32 -9.38 -20.98
CA ALA A 136 -3.59 -9.23 -22.41
C ALA A 136 -4.79 -8.31 -22.67
N VAL A 137 -5.85 -8.44 -21.88
CA VAL A 137 -7.02 -7.55 -21.96
C VAL A 137 -6.62 -6.12 -21.58
N GLU A 138 -5.88 -5.93 -20.48
CA GLU A 138 -5.43 -4.61 -20.03
C GLU A 138 -4.54 -3.93 -21.11
N PHE A 139 -3.59 -4.67 -21.67
CA PHE A 139 -2.77 -4.19 -22.78
C PHE A 139 -3.63 -3.74 -23.98
N CYS A 140 -4.59 -4.57 -24.39
CA CYS A 140 -5.50 -4.23 -25.48
C CYS A 140 -6.34 -2.99 -25.16
N THR A 141 -6.84 -2.83 -23.93
CA THR A 141 -7.63 -1.65 -23.55
C THR A 141 -6.83 -0.35 -23.61
N GLN A 142 -5.53 -0.38 -23.26
CA GLN A 142 -4.66 0.79 -23.36
C GLN A 142 -4.37 1.17 -24.83
N HIS A 143 -4.27 0.18 -25.72
CA HIS A 143 -3.98 0.42 -27.15
C HIS A 143 -5.23 0.68 -28.00
N LEU A 144 -6.41 0.33 -27.49
CA LEU A 144 -7.71 0.53 -28.13
C LEU A 144 -8.53 1.61 -27.41
N SER A 145 -7.88 2.56 -26.72
CA SER A 145 -8.57 3.60 -25.92
C SER A 145 -9.60 4.42 -26.69
N ASP A 146 -9.45 4.48 -28.02
CA ASP A 146 -10.29 5.26 -28.93
C ASP A 146 -11.38 4.43 -29.63
N VAL A 147 -11.50 3.13 -29.29
CA VAL A 147 -12.51 2.23 -29.88
C VAL A 147 -13.71 2.13 -28.94
N SER A 148 -14.91 2.41 -29.46
CA SER A 148 -16.15 2.26 -28.70
C SER A 148 -16.37 0.80 -28.31
N THR A 149 -16.40 0.51 -27.02
CA THR A 149 -16.79 -0.82 -26.51
C THR A 149 -18.27 -1.07 -26.80
N VAL A 150 -18.55 -2.09 -27.61
CA VAL A 150 -19.93 -2.48 -27.93
C VAL A 150 -20.58 -3.07 -26.67
N GLY A 151 -21.68 -2.47 -26.21
CA GLY A 151 -22.49 -2.97 -25.09
C GLY A 151 -22.17 -2.40 -23.70
N VAL A 152 -21.22 -1.46 -23.56
CA VAL A 152 -20.93 -0.78 -22.28
C VAL A 152 -21.29 0.72 -22.39
N PRO A 153 -22.16 1.27 -21.52
CA PRO A 153 -22.45 2.69 -21.51
C PRO A 153 -21.19 3.52 -21.22
N SER A 154 -20.96 4.56 -22.01
CA SER A 154 -19.75 5.40 -22.00
C SER A 154 -19.48 6.19 -20.70
N SER A 155 -20.32 6.09 -19.68
CA SER A 155 -20.25 6.90 -18.46
C SER A 155 -19.55 6.22 -17.26
N GLN A 156 -19.11 4.97 -17.36
CA GLN A 156 -18.38 4.32 -16.27
C GLN A 156 -16.89 4.25 -16.58
N LYS A 157 -16.15 5.26 -16.10
CA LYS A 157 -14.75 5.02 -15.72
C LYS A 157 -14.76 4.04 -14.56
N MET A 158 -14.82 2.75 -14.87
CA MET A 158 -14.68 1.69 -13.90
C MET A 158 -13.29 1.87 -13.30
N GLY A 159 -13.21 2.29 -12.05
CA GLY A 159 -11.95 2.42 -11.34
C GLY A 159 -11.34 1.03 -11.26
N VAL A 160 -10.48 0.70 -12.23
CA VAL A 160 -9.72 -0.53 -12.24
C VAL A 160 -8.86 -0.46 -10.99
N SER A 161 -9.19 -1.29 -10.01
CA SER A 161 -8.28 -1.59 -8.92
C SER A 161 -7.08 -2.25 -9.59
N LYS A 162 -6.05 -1.44 -9.89
CA LYS A 162 -4.76 -1.93 -10.35
C LYS A 162 -4.43 -3.14 -9.46
N PRO A 163 -4.31 -4.36 -10.02
CA PRO A 163 -3.53 -5.37 -9.33
C PRO A 163 -2.19 -4.70 -8.98
N LEU A 164 -1.52 -5.12 -7.91
CA LEU A 164 -0.10 -4.82 -7.79
C LEU A 164 0.63 -5.57 -8.93
N SER A 165 0.40 -5.18 -10.19
CA SER A 165 1.22 -5.58 -11.31
C SER A 165 2.59 -4.98 -11.05
N GLY A 166 3.59 -5.85 -11.15
CA GLY A 166 4.90 -5.68 -10.52
C GLY A 166 5.51 -4.30 -10.77
N CYS A 167 5.96 -3.65 -9.71
CA CYS A 167 6.91 -2.54 -9.75
C CYS A 167 6.74 -1.54 -10.90
N THR A 168 5.53 -1.12 -11.26
CA THR A 168 5.38 0.04 -12.14
C THR A 168 5.44 1.31 -11.30
N ASN A 169 6.63 1.61 -10.76
CA ASN A 169 7.03 3.00 -10.49
C ASN A 169 7.36 3.69 -11.82
N THR A 170 6.60 3.44 -12.88
CA THR A 170 6.86 3.97 -14.22
C THR A 170 6.74 5.49 -14.21
N GLU A 171 5.78 6.10 -13.51
CA GLU A 171 5.66 7.57 -13.48
C GLU A 171 6.88 8.27 -12.86
N GLU A 172 7.50 7.72 -11.81
CA GLU A 172 8.71 8.31 -11.20
C GLU A 172 9.99 7.97 -11.97
N VAL A 173 10.05 6.80 -12.62
CA VAL A 173 11.28 6.28 -13.26
C VAL A 173 11.36 6.66 -14.74
N LEU A 174 10.22 6.91 -15.41
CA LEU A 174 10.14 7.29 -16.84
C LEU A 174 11.03 8.50 -17.18
N PRO A 175 11.06 9.61 -16.40
CA PRO A 175 11.95 10.73 -16.68
C PRO A 175 13.43 10.34 -16.68
N TYR A 176 13.84 9.41 -15.81
CA TYR A 176 15.22 8.94 -15.73
C TYR A 176 15.57 7.99 -16.88
N ILE A 177 14.62 7.15 -17.30
CA ILE A 177 14.78 6.28 -18.47
C ILE A 177 14.99 7.13 -19.72
N GLU A 178 14.14 8.14 -19.94
CA GLU A 178 14.26 9.04 -21.09
C GLU A 178 15.60 9.78 -21.10
N GLN A 179 16.01 10.33 -19.96
CA GLN A 179 17.30 11.02 -19.83
C GLN A 179 18.49 10.09 -20.11
N HIS A 180 18.46 8.85 -19.62
CA HIS A 180 19.52 7.88 -19.91
C HIS A 180 19.53 7.49 -21.40
N MET A 181 18.36 7.32 -22.01
CA MET A 181 18.25 7.02 -23.44
C MET A 181 18.78 8.17 -24.31
N ILE A 182 18.56 9.43 -23.91
CA ILE A 182 19.17 10.59 -24.56
C ILE A 182 20.68 10.58 -24.37
N HIS A 183 21.17 10.34 -23.15
CA HIS A 183 22.60 10.25 -22.85
C HIS A 183 23.32 9.22 -23.73
N ILE A 184 22.77 7.99 -23.86
CA ILE A 184 23.34 6.94 -24.71
C ILE A 184 23.35 7.36 -26.18
N LYS A 185 22.25 7.95 -26.69
CA LYS A 185 22.17 8.40 -28.10
C LYS A 185 23.17 9.50 -28.42
N THR A 186 23.48 10.36 -27.44
CA THR A 186 24.47 11.43 -27.58
C THR A 186 25.90 10.90 -27.47
N ALA A 187 26.17 9.98 -26.55
CA ALA A 187 27.49 9.36 -26.36
C ALA A 187 27.89 8.41 -27.52
N TYR A 188 26.89 7.78 -28.17
CA TYR A 188 27.09 6.77 -29.20
C TYR A 188 26.32 7.12 -30.50
N PRO A 189 26.69 8.22 -31.20
CA PRO A 189 25.94 8.72 -32.36
C PRO A 189 25.89 7.70 -33.52
N LYS A 190 26.93 6.86 -33.66
CA LYS A 190 26.98 5.77 -34.67
C LYS A 190 25.87 4.72 -34.48
N PHE A 191 25.35 4.56 -33.27
CA PHE A 191 24.33 3.56 -32.91
C PHE A 191 22.95 4.17 -32.70
N LYS A 192 22.77 5.49 -32.94
CA LYS A 192 21.52 6.23 -32.69
C LYS A 192 20.28 5.63 -33.38
N LYS A 193 20.47 4.95 -34.53
CA LYS A 193 19.38 4.29 -35.29
C LYS A 193 19.21 2.80 -34.96
N ARG A 194 20.07 2.20 -34.12
CA ARG A 194 19.99 0.77 -33.77
C ARG A 194 19.22 0.57 -32.48
N THR A 195 17.89 0.45 -32.58
CA THR A 195 16.98 0.34 -31.43
C THR A 195 17.33 -0.78 -30.47
N LYS A 196 17.62 -1.99 -30.98
CA LYS A 196 18.01 -3.14 -30.15
C LYS A 196 19.29 -2.87 -29.34
N TRP A 197 20.30 -2.31 -29.99
CA TRP A 197 21.57 -1.97 -29.33
C TRP A 197 21.40 -0.89 -28.26
N LEU A 198 20.57 0.13 -28.52
CA LEU A 198 20.28 1.17 -27.54
C LEU A 198 19.56 0.59 -26.32
N GLN A 199 18.63 -0.33 -26.52
CA GLN A 199 17.92 -1.00 -25.43
C GLN A 199 18.86 -1.89 -24.61
N ASP A 200 19.69 -2.70 -25.27
CA ASP A 200 20.66 -3.58 -24.60
C ASP A 200 21.69 -2.74 -23.81
N LYS A 201 22.13 -1.61 -24.37
CA LYS A 201 23.04 -0.68 -23.70
C LYS A 201 22.36 -0.01 -22.50
N HIS A 202 21.12 0.45 -22.65
CA HIS A 202 20.33 1.01 -21.57
C HIS A 202 20.20 0.00 -20.41
N ASN A 203 19.74 -1.21 -20.71
CA ASN A 203 19.52 -2.25 -19.71
C ASN A 203 20.80 -2.61 -18.94
N SER A 204 21.97 -2.57 -19.59
CA SER A 204 23.25 -2.89 -18.96
C SER A 204 23.88 -1.74 -18.17
N THR A 205 23.62 -0.47 -18.53
CA THR A 205 24.30 0.69 -17.91
C THR A 205 23.40 1.56 -17.04
N PHE A 206 22.07 1.38 -17.07
CA PHE A 206 21.13 2.29 -16.41
C PHE A 206 21.34 2.40 -14.90
N ILE A 207 21.50 1.28 -14.20
CA ILE A 207 21.69 1.29 -12.74
C ILE A 207 22.98 1.98 -12.34
N GLN A 208 24.06 1.78 -13.09
CA GLN A 208 25.33 2.45 -12.81
C GLN A 208 25.22 3.95 -13.08
N TRP A 209 24.62 4.34 -14.20
CA TRP A 209 24.39 5.75 -14.55
C TRP A 209 23.51 6.47 -13.52
N LEU A 210 22.44 5.82 -13.04
CA LEU A 210 21.51 6.40 -12.08
C LEU A 210 22.14 6.68 -10.71
N ARG A 211 23.16 5.91 -10.30
CA ARG A 211 23.87 6.13 -9.02
C ARG A 211 24.70 7.41 -8.99
N PHE A 212 25.05 7.97 -10.15
CA PHE A 212 25.88 9.17 -10.28
C PHE A 212 25.07 10.41 -10.63
N LYS A 213 23.74 10.36 -10.49
CA LYS A 213 22.80 11.44 -10.78
C LYS A 213 22.09 11.90 -9.53
#